data_AF-A0A9N9QMC7-F1
#
_entry.id   AF-A0A9N9QMC7-F1
#
_cell.length_a   1.000
_cell.length_b   1.000
_cell.length_c   1.000
_cell.angle_alpha   90.00
_cell.angle_beta   90.00
_cell.angle_gamma   90.00
#
_symmetry.space_group_name_H-M   'P 1'
#
loop_
_entity.id
_entity.type
_entity.pdbx_description
1 polymer ?
#
loop_
_entity_poly.entity_id
_entity_poly.type
_entity_poly.pdbx_seq_one_letter_code
_entity_poly.pdbx_strand_id
1 'polypeptide(L)'
;MKTLFLDFLTGYSTPENVYKNEILHTLQEKLNSVIEEISKNSPTAVLWFQYIKQVELITDFSFRTRNWDLHFLYIRLMLPYFHAATYHYAKSAHLYVQQCDDLERMHKNEYEKFVKQYFTIRRSEEFWTGVPTDQVIEQELMRNFKGQMTHERGIT
;
A
#
# COMPACT_ATOMS: atom_id res chain seq x y z
N MET A 1 16.85 -18.54 14.89
CA MET A 1 15.59 -17.87 14.50
C MET A 1 14.96 -17.11 15.65
N LYS A 2 14.71 -17.72 16.83
CA LYS A 2 14.23 -16.99 18.03
C LYS A 2 15.14 -15.81 18.44
N THR A 3 16.46 -16.02 18.41
CA THR A 3 17.45 -14.95 18.69
C THR A 3 17.38 -13.82 17.67
N LEU A 4 17.46 -14.12 16.37
CA LEU A 4 17.35 -13.10 15.30
C LEU A 4 16.06 -12.26 15.38
N PHE A 5 14.92 -12.89 15.68
CA PHE A 5 13.65 -12.18 15.82
C PHE A 5 13.64 -11.26 17.05
N LEU A 6 14.16 -11.73 18.18
CA LEU A 6 14.34 -10.92 19.38
C LEU A 6 15.33 -9.77 19.14
N ASP A 7 16.44 -10.04 18.47
CA ASP A 7 17.46 -9.05 18.11
C ASP A 7 16.90 -7.98 17.16
N PHE A 8 16.01 -8.36 16.25
CA PHE A 8 15.29 -7.41 15.40
C PHE A 8 14.31 -6.54 16.19
N LEU A 9 13.49 -7.15 17.07
CA LEU A 9 12.52 -6.41 17.90
C LEU A 9 13.19 -5.46 18.90
N THR A 10 14.39 -5.81 19.36
CA THR A 10 15.17 -5.01 20.32
C THR A 10 16.13 -4.02 19.65
N GLY A 11 16.18 -4.00 18.32
CA GLY A 11 17.01 -3.08 17.53
C GLY A 11 18.49 -3.47 17.41
N TYR A 12 18.90 -4.62 17.93
CA TYR A 12 20.26 -5.16 17.76
C TYR A 12 20.52 -5.72 16.35
N SER A 13 19.48 -5.97 15.56
CA SER A 13 19.56 -6.34 14.15
C SER A 13 18.80 -5.34 13.27
N THR A 14 19.44 -4.87 12.21
CA THR A 14 18.79 -4.01 11.22
C THR A 14 18.02 -4.84 10.18
N PRO A 15 17.05 -4.25 9.46
CA PRO A 15 16.35 -4.94 8.36
C PRO A 15 17.31 -5.54 7.33
N GLU A 16 18.43 -4.88 7.03
CA GLU A 16 19.43 -5.36 6.08
C GLU A 16 20.15 -6.62 6.58
N ASN A 17 20.40 -6.71 7.90
CA ASN A 17 21.00 -7.89 8.51
C ASN A 17 20.04 -9.08 8.52
N VAL A 18 18.74 -8.81 8.71
CA VAL A 18 17.70 -9.83 8.58
C VAL A 18 17.58 -10.29 7.13
N TYR A 19 17.59 -9.36 6.17
CA TYR A 19 17.48 -9.69 4.76
C TYR A 19 18.66 -10.53 4.26
N LYS A 20 19.89 -10.23 4.71
CA LYS A 20 21.10 -10.99 4.36
C LYS A 20 21.25 -12.32 5.12
N ASN A 21 20.29 -12.69 5.96
CA ASN A 21 20.42 -13.89 6.77
C ASN A 21 20.29 -15.15 5.91
N GLU A 22 21.37 -15.92 5.79
CA GLU A 22 21.43 -17.13 4.97
C GLU A 22 20.38 -18.18 5.35
N ILE A 23 20.04 -18.30 6.64
CA ILE A 23 19.03 -19.25 7.11
C ILE A 23 17.64 -18.84 6.62
N LEU A 24 17.33 -17.54 6.65
CA LEU A 24 16.05 -17.03 6.13
C LEU A 24 15.96 -17.19 4.62
N HIS A 25 17.03 -16.93 3.87
CA HIS A 25 17.07 -17.20 2.43
C HIS A 25 16.85 -18.69 2.13
N THR A 26 17.56 -19.58 2.82
CA THR A 26 17.39 -21.03 2.65
C THR A 26 15.95 -21.47 2.98
N LEU A 27 15.34 -20.87 4.01
CA LEU A 27 13.95 -21.16 4.37
C LEU A 27 12.97 -20.66 3.29
N GLN A 28 13.20 -19.46 2.78
CA GLN A 28 12.39 -18.86 1.71
C GLN A 28 12.44 -19.71 0.44
N GLU A 29 13.62 -20.18 0.05
CA GLU A 29 13.78 -21.08 -1.10
C GLU A 29 13.01 -22.40 -0.92
N LYS A 30 13.14 -23.03 0.25
CA LYS A 30 12.39 -24.27 0.58
C LYS A 30 10.89 -24.04 0.60
N LEU A 31 10.43 -22.90 1.11
CA LEU A 31 9.02 -22.54 1.11
C LEU A 31 8.52 -22.38 -0.32
N ASN A 32 9.26 -21.67 -1.17
CA ASN A 32 8.91 -21.48 -2.57
C ASN A 32 8.84 -22.80 -3.34
N SER A 33 9.79 -23.73 -3.11
CA SER A 33 9.76 -25.04 -3.77
C SER A 33 8.52 -25.85 -3.37
N VAL A 34 8.12 -25.81 -2.10
CA VAL A 34 6.91 -26.49 -1.61
C VAL A 34 5.65 -25.86 -2.19
N ILE A 35 5.58 -24.51 -2.25
CA ILE A 35 4.47 -23.80 -2.87
C ILE A 35 4.33 -24.24 -4.34
N GLU A 36 5.42 -24.30 -5.09
CA GLU A 36 5.42 -24.73 -6.50
C GLU A 36 4.96 -26.17 -6.66
N GLU A 37 5.45 -27.09 -5.83
CA GLU A 37 5.05 -28.50 -5.86
C GLU A 37 3.56 -28.68 -5.60
N ILE A 38 3.04 -28.05 -4.54
CA ILE A 38 1.62 -28.12 -4.20
C ILE A 38 0.76 -27.47 -5.30
N SER A 39 1.21 -26.35 -5.85
CA SER A 39 0.50 -25.62 -6.92
C SER A 39 0.32 -26.45 -8.19
N LYS A 40 1.27 -27.34 -8.53
CA LYS A 40 1.16 -28.24 -9.68
C LYS A 40 0.04 -29.27 -9.52
N ASN A 41 -0.28 -29.64 -8.28
CA ASN A 41 -1.17 -30.76 -7.99
C ASN A 41 -2.59 -30.32 -7.56
N SER A 42 -2.80 -29.04 -7.22
CA SER A 42 -4.09 -28.58 -6.69
C SER A 42 -4.43 -27.14 -7.12
N PRO A 43 -5.45 -26.95 -7.98
CA PRO A 43 -5.97 -25.63 -8.33
C PRO A 43 -6.47 -24.84 -7.11
N THR A 44 -7.04 -25.53 -6.12
CA THR A 44 -7.49 -24.90 -4.86
C THR A 44 -6.31 -24.35 -4.07
N ALA A 45 -5.17 -25.05 -4.05
CA ALA A 45 -3.98 -24.54 -3.38
C ALA A 45 -3.43 -23.30 -4.09
N VAL A 46 -3.44 -23.28 -5.44
CA VAL A 46 -3.08 -22.09 -6.22
C VAL A 46 -3.93 -20.89 -5.80
N LEU A 47 -5.25 -21.08 -5.66
CA LEU A 47 -6.15 -20.02 -5.22
C LEU A 47 -5.80 -19.50 -3.81
N TRP A 48 -5.52 -20.39 -2.86
CA TRP A 48 -5.13 -19.99 -1.50
C TRP A 48 -3.79 -19.23 -1.48
N PHE A 49 -2.80 -19.67 -2.26
CA PHE A 49 -1.53 -18.95 -2.35
C PHE A 49 -1.71 -17.57 -3.01
N GLN A 50 -2.56 -17.45 -4.03
CA GLN A 50 -2.93 -16.16 -4.61
C GLN A 50 -3.60 -15.25 -3.58
N TYR A 51 -4.51 -15.79 -2.76
CA TYR A 51 -5.19 -15.03 -1.71
C TYR A 51 -4.19 -14.54 -0.63
N ILE A 52 -3.29 -15.39 -0.17
CA ILE A 52 -2.25 -15.00 0.79
C ILE A 52 -1.39 -13.86 0.25
N LYS A 53 -0.97 -13.95 -1.03
CA LYS A 53 -0.22 -12.87 -1.69
C LYS A 53 -1.01 -11.56 -1.77
N GLN A 54 -2.32 -11.63 -2.01
CA GLN A 54 -3.18 -10.44 -1.99
C GLN A 54 -3.22 -9.79 -0.60
N VAL A 55 -3.39 -10.59 0.46
CA VAL A 55 -3.43 -10.10 1.84
C VAL A 55 -2.08 -9.47 2.23
N GLU A 56 -0.97 -10.09 1.85
CA GLU A 56 0.37 -9.54 2.04
C GLU A 56 0.52 -8.17 1.38
N LEU A 57 0.16 -8.05 0.09
CA LEU A 57 0.21 -6.78 -0.64
C LEU A 57 -0.66 -5.68 -0.01
N ILE A 58 -1.88 -5.99 0.43
CA ILE A 58 -2.77 -5.02 1.10
C ILE A 58 -2.18 -4.55 2.43
N THR A 59 -1.62 -5.50 3.18
CA THR A 59 -1.01 -5.24 4.49
C THR A 59 0.19 -4.31 4.33
N ASP A 60 1.08 -4.65 3.39
CA ASP A 60 2.24 -3.82 3.05
C ASP A 60 1.84 -2.45 2.53
N PHE A 61 0.86 -2.37 1.63
CA PHE A 61 0.35 -1.10 1.12
C PHE A 61 -0.12 -0.19 2.26
N SER A 62 -0.91 -0.72 3.20
CA SER A 62 -1.45 0.01 4.35
C SER A 62 -0.36 0.52 5.30
N PHE A 63 0.75 -0.23 5.43
CA PHE A 63 1.91 0.15 6.23
C PHE A 63 2.93 1.02 5.48
N ARG A 64 2.73 1.35 4.20
CA ARG A 64 3.73 2.09 3.41
C ARG A 64 3.20 3.38 2.80
N THR A 65 1.97 3.80 3.14
CA THR A 65 1.28 5.00 2.66
C THR A 65 2.07 6.31 2.84
N ARG A 66 3.16 6.35 3.62
CA ARG A 66 3.99 7.56 3.81
C ARG A 66 5.17 7.67 2.84
N ASN A 67 5.50 6.62 2.11
CA ASN A 67 6.55 6.65 1.10
C ASN A 67 5.89 6.57 -0.27
N TRP A 68 5.95 7.66 -1.03
CA TRP A 68 5.36 7.75 -2.36
C TRP A 68 5.81 6.62 -3.30
N ASP A 69 7.11 6.32 -3.32
CA ASP A 69 7.68 5.30 -4.22
C ASP A 69 7.12 3.92 -3.88
N LEU A 70 7.02 3.59 -2.60
CA LEU A 70 6.44 2.34 -2.14
C LEU A 70 4.93 2.30 -2.37
N HIS A 71 4.20 3.36 -2.04
CA HIS A 71 2.77 3.50 -2.33
C HIS A 71 2.48 3.23 -3.80
N PHE A 72 3.27 3.85 -4.68
CA PHE A 72 3.13 3.71 -6.12
C PHE A 72 3.49 2.30 -6.62
N LEU A 73 4.57 1.72 -6.10
CA LEU A 73 4.98 0.34 -6.37
C LEU A 73 3.87 -0.65 -6.01
N TYR A 74 3.29 -0.54 -4.83
CA TYR A 74 2.28 -1.48 -4.37
C TYR A 74 0.97 -1.36 -5.15
N ILE A 75 0.54 -0.14 -5.54
CA ILE A 75 -0.61 0.02 -6.44
C ILE A 75 -0.38 -0.68 -7.78
N ARG A 76 0.82 -0.56 -8.35
CA ARG A 76 1.19 -1.26 -9.59
C ARG A 76 1.13 -2.78 -9.42
N LEU A 77 1.65 -3.31 -8.32
CA LEU A 77 1.59 -4.74 -7.99
C LEU A 77 0.15 -5.23 -7.78
N MET A 78 -0.75 -4.35 -7.33
CA MET A 78 -2.16 -4.67 -7.10
C MET A 78 -3.04 -4.59 -8.36
N LEU A 79 -2.56 -3.97 -9.45
CA LEU A 79 -3.34 -3.78 -10.69
C LEU A 79 -4.00 -5.06 -11.24
N PRO A 80 -3.35 -6.24 -11.25
CA PRO A 80 -3.99 -7.47 -11.73
C PRO A 80 -5.26 -7.82 -10.93
N TYR A 81 -5.22 -7.63 -9.61
CA TYR A 81 -6.36 -7.90 -8.73
C TYR A 81 -7.44 -6.83 -8.89
N PHE A 82 -7.05 -5.57 -9.04
CA PHE A 82 -7.98 -4.48 -9.30
C PHE A 82 -8.71 -4.63 -10.64
N HIS A 83 -8.05 -5.15 -11.67
CA HIS A 83 -8.69 -5.44 -12.96
C HIS A 83 -9.72 -6.57 -12.84
N ALA A 84 -9.44 -7.57 -12.01
CA ALA A 84 -10.33 -8.69 -11.73
C ALA A 84 -11.50 -8.32 -10.77
N ALA A 85 -11.39 -7.22 -10.02
CA ALA A 85 -12.42 -6.78 -9.09
C ALA A 85 -13.72 -6.38 -9.79
N THR A 86 -14.86 -6.42 -9.10
CA THR A 86 -16.16 -6.02 -9.66
C THR A 86 -16.38 -4.51 -9.68
N TYR A 87 -15.59 -3.75 -8.91
CA TYR A 87 -15.74 -2.30 -8.74
C TYR A 87 -15.02 -1.50 -9.83
N HIS A 88 -15.74 -0.61 -10.50
CA HIS A 88 -15.18 0.24 -11.57
C HIS A 88 -13.98 1.08 -11.11
N TYR A 89 -14.04 1.63 -9.90
CA TYR A 89 -12.95 2.42 -9.32
C TYR A 89 -11.64 1.63 -9.20
N ALA A 90 -11.72 0.38 -8.76
CA ALA A 90 -10.57 -0.51 -8.70
C ALA A 90 -10.04 -0.76 -10.11
N LYS A 91 -10.91 -1.14 -11.07
CA LYS A 91 -10.50 -1.37 -12.46
C LYS A 91 -9.82 -0.16 -13.10
N SER A 92 -10.25 1.06 -12.76
CA SER A 92 -9.66 2.30 -13.25
C SER A 92 -8.36 2.72 -12.54
N ALA A 93 -7.84 1.95 -11.57
CA ALA A 93 -6.59 2.27 -10.88
C ALA A 93 -5.38 2.41 -11.81
N HIS A 94 -5.41 1.79 -13.00
CA HIS A 94 -4.38 2.00 -14.02
C HIS A 94 -4.31 3.45 -14.51
N LEU A 95 -5.44 4.18 -14.54
CA LEU A 95 -5.46 5.62 -14.89
C LEU A 95 -4.75 6.44 -13.83
N TYR A 96 -4.99 6.14 -12.55
CA TYR A 96 -4.25 6.74 -11.44
C TYR A 96 -2.75 6.47 -11.60
N VAL A 97 -2.36 5.25 -11.99
CA VAL A 97 -0.95 4.92 -12.20
C VAL A 97 -0.33 5.74 -13.33
N GLN A 98 -1.03 5.86 -14.46
CA GLN A 98 -0.57 6.68 -15.59
C GLN A 98 -0.42 8.17 -15.21
N GLN A 99 -1.37 8.70 -14.43
CA GLN A 99 -1.30 10.09 -13.95
C GLN A 99 -0.13 10.31 -12.99
N CYS A 100 0.16 9.32 -12.14
CA CYS A 100 1.30 9.38 -11.22
C CYS A 100 2.64 9.26 -11.95
N ASP A 101 2.73 8.51 -13.05
CA ASP A 101 3.90 8.48 -13.91
C ASP A 101 4.16 9.82 -14.59
N ASP A 102 3.10 10.51 -15.00
CA ASP A 102 3.20 11.84 -15.60
C ASP A 102 3.43 12.95 -14.56
N LEU A 103 3.45 12.63 -13.25
CA LEU A 103 3.61 13.61 -12.18
C LEU A 103 4.97 14.31 -12.21
N GLU A 104 6.00 13.67 -12.77
CA GLU A 104 7.33 14.26 -12.97
C GLU A 104 7.33 15.44 -13.96
N ARG A 105 6.27 15.58 -14.77
CA ARG A 105 6.08 16.75 -15.65
C ARG A 105 5.72 18.02 -14.88
N MET A 106 5.35 17.89 -13.60
CA MET A 106 5.12 19.02 -12.71
C MET A 106 6.43 19.78 -12.47
N HIS A 107 6.33 21.07 -12.14
CA HIS A 107 7.50 21.84 -11.72
C HIS A 107 8.21 21.13 -10.54
N LYS A 108 9.54 20.93 -10.66
CA LYS A 108 10.36 20.13 -9.74
C LYS A 108 10.11 20.44 -8.25
N ASN A 109 10.00 21.71 -7.88
CA ASN A 109 9.77 22.11 -6.50
C ASN A 109 8.41 21.63 -5.96
N GLU A 110 7.38 21.65 -6.80
CA GLU A 110 6.03 21.22 -6.44
C GLU A 110 5.95 19.70 -6.36
N TYR A 111 6.58 19.00 -7.31
CA TYR A 111 6.75 17.55 -7.25
C TYR A 111 7.44 17.10 -5.96
N GLU A 112 8.59 17.71 -5.62
CA GLU A 112 9.35 17.35 -4.42
C GLU A 112 8.55 17.60 -3.13
N LYS A 113 7.85 18.73 -3.03
CA LYS A 113 6.97 19.03 -1.89
C LYS A 113 5.84 18.02 -1.78
N PHE A 114 5.19 17.69 -2.90
CA PHE A 114 4.10 16.73 -2.92
C PHE A 114 4.57 15.35 -2.44
N VAL A 115 5.57 14.78 -3.10
CA VAL A 115 6.09 13.43 -2.83
C VAL A 115 6.62 13.28 -1.39
N LYS A 116 7.29 14.32 -0.85
CA LYS A 116 7.94 14.23 0.46
C LYS A 116 7.07 14.68 1.63
N GLN A 117 6.14 15.61 1.43
CA GLN A 117 5.46 16.30 2.53
C GLN A 117 3.93 16.28 2.43
N TYR A 118 3.38 16.45 1.23
CA TYR A 118 1.94 16.69 1.06
C TYR A 118 1.17 15.52 0.45
N PHE A 119 1.81 14.38 0.23
CA PHE A 119 1.11 13.20 -0.26
C PHE A 119 0.10 12.66 0.78
N THR A 120 0.49 12.63 2.05
CA THR A 120 -0.38 12.23 3.17
C THR A 120 -0.41 13.26 4.27
N ILE A 121 -1.59 13.49 4.84
CA ILE A 121 -1.82 14.35 6.00
C ILE A 121 -2.08 13.47 7.23
N ARG A 122 -1.50 13.85 8.37
CA ARG A 122 -1.74 13.20 9.67
C ARG A 122 -2.58 14.10 10.55
N ARG A 123 -3.58 13.51 11.21
CA ARG A 123 -4.40 14.18 12.24
C ARG A 123 -3.99 13.76 13.66
N SER A 124 -3.11 12.78 13.80
CA SER A 124 -2.56 12.30 15.07
C SER A 124 -1.09 11.93 14.94
N GLU A 125 -0.41 11.76 16.08
CA GLU A 125 1.00 11.37 16.15
C GLU A 125 1.25 9.86 16.05
N GLU A 126 0.21 9.07 15.77
CA GLU A 126 0.34 7.64 15.54
C GLU A 126 1.01 7.32 14.19
N PHE A 127 1.83 6.27 14.15
CA PHE A 127 2.69 6.00 12.99
C PHE A 127 1.90 5.66 11.70
N TRP A 128 0.72 5.05 11.85
CA TRP A 128 -0.11 4.53 10.75
C TRP A 128 -1.35 5.36 10.41
N THR A 129 -1.34 6.67 10.70
CA THR A 129 -2.53 7.53 10.53
C THR A 129 -2.43 8.52 9.37
N GLY A 130 -1.52 8.28 8.43
CA GLY A 130 -1.44 9.05 7.20
C GLY A 130 -2.66 8.82 6.32
N VAL A 131 -3.39 9.89 6.03
CA VAL A 131 -4.54 9.88 5.12
C VAL A 131 -4.13 10.63 3.84
N PRO A 132 -4.41 10.08 2.64
CA PRO A 132 -4.18 10.79 1.39
C PRO A 132 -4.82 12.19 1.38
N THR A 133 -4.10 13.17 0.84
CA THR A 133 -4.52 14.58 0.90
C THR A 133 -5.84 14.86 0.19
N ASP A 134 -6.11 14.20 -0.93
CA ASP A 134 -7.38 14.26 -1.64
C ASP A 134 -8.54 13.80 -0.75
N GLN A 135 -8.37 12.68 -0.05
CA GLN A 135 -9.38 12.16 0.87
C GLN A 135 -9.58 13.10 2.07
N VAL A 136 -8.53 13.77 2.55
CA VAL A 136 -8.66 14.78 3.62
C VAL A 136 -9.45 15.99 3.14
N ILE A 137 -9.18 16.49 1.93
CA ILE A 137 -9.93 17.60 1.33
C ILE A 137 -11.40 17.22 1.17
N GLU A 138 -11.69 16.03 0.63
CA GLU A 138 -13.07 15.55 0.48
C GLU A 138 -13.78 15.46 1.83
N GLN A 139 -13.16 14.83 2.83
CA GLN A 139 -13.74 14.70 4.16
C GLN A 139 -14.01 16.06 4.81
N GLU A 140 -13.09 17.01 4.66
CA GLU A 140 -13.20 18.34 5.25
C GLU A 140 -14.28 19.19 4.56
N LEU A 141 -14.29 19.19 3.22
CA LEU A 141 -15.33 19.86 2.44
C LEU A 141 -16.71 19.28 2.76
N MET A 142 -16.85 17.94 2.72
CA MET A 142 -18.12 17.27 2.96
C MET A 142 -18.61 17.44 4.40
N ARG A 143 -17.71 17.59 5.39
CA ARG A 143 -18.09 17.93 6.77
C ARG A 143 -18.78 19.29 6.83
N ASN A 144 -18.26 20.28 6.11
CA ASN A 144 -18.85 21.62 6.04
C ASN A 144 -20.20 21.60 5.30
N PHE A 145 -20.33 20.82 4.23
CA PHE A 145 -21.58 20.67 3.50
C PHE A 145 -22.65 19.87 4.25
N LYS A 146 -22.28 18.85 5.02
CA LYS A 146 -23.26 18.08 5.82
C LYS A 146 -23.98 18.96 6.84
N GLY A 147 -23.33 19.99 7.40
CA GLY A 147 -23.99 20.94 8.30
C GLY A 147 -24.98 21.88 7.62
N GLN A 148 -24.74 22.28 6.36
CA GLN A 148 -25.59 23.21 5.61
C GLN A 148 -26.67 22.52 4.76
N MET A 149 -26.35 21.41 4.10
CA MET A 149 -27.26 20.77 3.14
C MET A 149 -28.24 19.78 3.77
N THR A 150 -27.93 19.21 4.95
CA THR A 150 -28.88 18.30 5.63
C THR A 150 -29.96 19.04 6.43
N HIS A 151 -29.83 20.36 6.61
CA HIS A 151 -30.76 21.19 7.37
C HIS A 151 -31.37 22.40 6.60
N GLU A 152 -31.43 22.32 5.26
CA GLU A 152 -32.16 23.19 4.32
C GLU A 152 -31.39 24.38 3.66
N ARG A 153 -31.62 24.45 2.34
CA ARG A 153 -31.44 25.53 1.34
C ARG A 153 -30.06 25.65 0.66
N GLY A 154 -30.12 25.58 -0.67
CA GLY A 154 -28.97 25.71 -1.57
C GLY A 154 -28.24 27.05 -1.42
N ILE A 155 -27.00 27.04 -1.91
CA ILE A 155 -26.11 28.19 -1.90
C ILE A 155 -26.71 29.30 -2.79
N THR A 156 -27.16 30.40 -2.17
CA THR A 156 -27.40 31.69 -2.83
C THR A 156 -26.31 32.67 -2.42
#